data_AF-A0A6N7Q3G6-F1
#
_entry.id   AF-A0A6N7Q3G6-F1
#
_cell.length_a   1.000
_cell.length_b   1.000
_cell.length_c   1.000
_cell.angle_alpha   90.00
_cell.angle_beta   90.00
_cell.angle_gamma   90.00
#
_symmetry.space_group_name_H-M   'P 1'
#
loop_
_entity.id
_entity.type
_entity.pdbx_description
1 polymer ?
#
loop_
_entity_poly.entity_id
_entity_poly.type
_entity_poly.pdbx_seq_one_letter_code
_entity_poly.pdbx_strand_id
1 'polypeptide(L)'
;MALRLVQAGEGHPRPLVLAFLVSSDLDPKLRAAFGPRPCIVADGLANGPMMEELLEFAHHRAGVHEVSRVALIGYSAGCQRVRALCMSGVRASAYLLADGTHASWPPAEWQIAWLRALADDARRGRILLVATHTFQTYTEELPKGRAFASTVRVLRMGTGLPLERAGPLERPAITRQGALWVYSYASAKADATAHAAQCSRVLPEMCARHVGPWLDVEAPRRTQQGRGSVGLGLLGIAAKLLFQRPER
;
A
#
# COMPACT_ATOMS: atom_id res chain seq x y z
N MET A 1 11.90 4.65 14.07
CA MET A 1 11.04 5.82 14.34
C MET A 1 9.60 5.33 14.43
N ALA A 2 8.79 5.85 15.35
CA ALA A 2 7.40 5.43 15.51
C ALA A 2 6.48 6.11 14.47
N LEU A 3 5.21 5.70 14.44
CA LEU A 3 4.13 6.38 13.71
C LEU A 3 4.18 7.90 13.88
N ARG A 4 3.93 8.62 12.79
CA ARG A 4 3.78 10.08 12.78
C ARG A 4 2.59 10.51 11.93
N LEU A 5 1.98 11.62 12.34
CA LEU A 5 1.02 12.33 11.52
C LEU A 5 1.76 13.25 10.54
N VAL A 6 1.66 12.97 9.26
CA VAL A 6 2.23 13.80 8.19
C VAL A 6 1.29 14.95 7.85
N GLN A 7 -0.02 14.67 7.81
CA GLN A 7 -1.06 15.65 7.50
C GLN A 7 -2.38 15.23 8.16
N ALA A 8 -3.06 16.16 8.83
CA ALA A 8 -4.37 15.88 9.45
C ALA A 8 -5.49 15.66 8.41
N GLY A 9 -5.35 16.29 7.24
CA GLY A 9 -6.33 16.27 6.16
C GLY A 9 -7.47 17.25 6.39
N GLU A 10 -8.29 17.47 5.37
CA GLU A 10 -9.43 18.40 5.38
C GLU A 10 -10.72 17.71 4.95
N GLY A 11 -11.86 18.23 5.43
CA GLY A 11 -13.19 17.69 5.14
C GLY A 11 -13.59 16.45 5.94
N HIS A 12 -14.86 16.07 5.82
CA HIS A 12 -15.44 14.90 6.48
C HIS A 12 -16.56 14.28 5.62
N PRO A 13 -16.52 12.96 5.30
CA PRO A 13 -15.39 12.04 5.51
C PRO A 13 -14.20 12.35 4.58
N ARG A 14 -12.99 11.99 5.01
CA ARG A 14 -11.73 12.23 4.26
C ARG A 14 -10.93 10.93 4.05
N PRO A 15 -10.12 10.83 2.99
CA PRO A 15 -9.29 9.65 2.78
C PRO A 15 -8.23 9.49 3.88
N LEU A 16 -7.86 8.25 4.17
CA LEU A 16 -6.73 7.90 5.04
C LEU A 16 -5.62 7.23 4.22
N VAL A 17 -4.42 7.80 4.26
CA VAL A 17 -3.21 7.25 3.65
C VAL A 17 -2.30 6.72 4.76
N LEU A 18 -1.92 5.46 4.65
CA LEU A 18 -1.01 4.77 5.57
C LEU A 18 0.26 4.37 4.80
N ALA A 19 1.40 4.96 5.15
CA ALA A 19 2.67 4.73 4.47
C ALA A 19 3.73 4.09 5.39
N PHE A 20 4.32 2.97 4.98
CA PHE A 20 5.23 2.18 5.81
C PHE A 20 6.64 2.14 5.26
N LEU A 21 7.62 2.19 6.18
CA LEU A 21 9.04 2.38 5.89
C LEU A 21 9.31 3.64 5.06
N VAL A 22 8.59 4.72 5.36
CA VAL A 22 8.76 6.02 4.70
C VAL A 22 9.26 7.02 5.73
N SER A 23 10.48 7.51 5.50
CA SER A 23 11.17 8.46 6.38
C SER A 23 10.57 9.87 6.30
N SER A 24 10.78 10.66 7.36
CA SER A 24 10.15 11.98 7.52
C SER A 24 10.64 13.04 6.53
N ASP A 25 11.80 12.84 5.89
CA ASP A 25 12.28 13.70 4.81
C ASP A 25 11.36 13.67 3.58
N LEU A 26 10.50 12.65 3.43
CA LEU A 26 9.51 12.59 2.36
C LEU A 26 8.17 13.25 2.71
N ASP A 27 7.97 13.71 3.93
CA ASP A 27 6.70 14.31 4.37
C ASP A 27 6.23 15.47 3.47
N PRO A 28 7.10 16.44 3.07
CA PRO A 28 6.70 17.50 2.15
C PRO A 28 6.24 16.96 0.78
N LYS A 29 6.90 15.92 0.27
CA LYS A 29 6.56 15.30 -1.02
C LYS A 29 5.26 14.53 -0.94
N LEU A 30 4.98 13.86 0.18
CA LEU A 30 3.69 13.20 0.40
C LEU A 30 2.55 14.22 0.45
N ARG A 31 2.70 15.33 1.19
CA ARG A 31 1.70 16.41 1.22
C ARG A 31 1.45 16.97 -0.18
N ALA A 32 2.52 17.25 -0.93
CA ALA A 32 2.41 17.74 -2.31
C ALA A 32 1.71 16.74 -3.24
N ALA A 33 1.97 15.44 -3.07
CA ALA A 33 1.38 14.38 -3.90
C ALA A 33 -0.12 14.17 -3.65
N PHE A 34 -0.59 14.39 -2.43
CA PHE A 34 -1.96 14.11 -2.02
C PHE A 34 -2.86 15.35 -1.91
N GLY A 35 -2.28 16.55 -1.94
CA GLY A 35 -3.03 17.77 -1.64
C GLY A 35 -3.54 17.81 -0.19
N PRO A 36 -4.41 18.77 0.16
CA PRO A 36 -4.78 19.02 1.55
C PRO A 36 -5.81 18.02 2.12
N ARG A 37 -6.51 17.28 1.28
CA ARG A 37 -7.69 16.50 1.70
C ARG A 37 -7.36 15.25 2.52
N PRO A 38 -6.45 14.35 2.12
CA PRO A 38 -6.22 13.11 2.87
C PRO A 38 -5.58 13.34 4.24
N CYS A 39 -6.00 12.57 5.23
CA CYS A 39 -5.20 12.34 6.44
C CYS A 39 -4.07 11.38 6.09
N ILE A 40 -2.83 11.74 6.41
CA ILE A 40 -1.64 10.97 6.06
C ILE A 40 -0.93 10.60 7.36
N VAL A 41 -0.85 9.29 7.62
CA VAL A 41 -0.06 8.71 8.70
C VAL A 41 1.06 7.89 8.07
N ALA A 42 2.28 8.09 8.55
CA ALA A 42 3.44 7.38 8.04
C ALA A 42 4.27 6.78 9.18
N ASP A 43 4.88 5.64 8.89
CA ASP A 43 5.79 4.94 9.77
C ASP A 43 7.16 4.82 9.11
N GLY A 44 8.23 5.10 9.85
CA GLY A 44 9.60 4.91 9.40
C GLY A 44 10.08 3.46 9.56
N LEU A 45 9.24 2.55 10.06
CA LEU A 45 9.55 1.14 10.29
C LEU A 45 8.74 0.21 9.39
N ALA A 46 9.26 -1.01 9.20
CA ALA A 46 8.58 -2.11 8.49
C ALA A 46 7.73 -2.97 9.41
N ASN A 47 8.02 -2.96 10.72
CA ASN A 47 7.17 -3.50 11.77
C ASN A 47 6.42 -2.33 12.41
N GLY A 48 5.13 -2.53 12.69
CA GLY A 48 4.30 -1.43 13.18
C GLY A 48 2.98 -1.93 13.75
N PRO A 49 2.10 -1.00 14.09
CA PRO A 49 0.83 -1.26 14.77
C PRO A 49 -0.30 -1.62 13.79
N MET A 50 -1.22 -2.49 14.21
CA MET A 50 -2.30 -3.04 13.36
C MET A 50 -3.35 -1.98 13.03
N MET A 51 -4.32 -2.32 12.17
CA MET A 51 -5.29 -1.35 11.65
C MET A 51 -6.05 -0.58 12.75
N GLU A 52 -6.42 -1.25 13.84
CA GLU A 52 -7.11 -0.62 14.97
C GLU A 52 -6.27 0.50 15.58
N GLU A 53 -5.04 0.21 15.97
CA GLU A 53 -4.09 1.18 16.52
C GLU A 53 -3.75 2.31 15.52
N LEU A 54 -3.71 2.03 14.21
CA LEU A 54 -3.52 3.04 13.17
C LEU A 54 -4.70 4.01 13.08
N LEU A 55 -5.93 3.48 13.20
CA LEU A 55 -7.16 4.28 13.22
C LEU A 55 -7.27 5.09 14.50
N GLU A 56 -6.96 4.50 15.65
CA GLU A 56 -6.88 5.21 16.94
C GLU A 56 -5.86 6.35 16.88
N PHE A 57 -4.67 6.10 16.32
CA PHE A 57 -3.66 7.13 16.14
C PHE A 57 -4.19 8.27 15.26
N ALA A 58 -4.80 7.97 14.11
CA ALA A 58 -5.37 8.98 13.21
C ALA A 58 -6.52 9.75 13.87
N HIS A 59 -7.35 9.07 14.65
CA HIS A 59 -8.42 9.68 15.42
C HIS A 59 -7.87 10.67 16.45
N HIS A 60 -6.96 10.22 17.32
CA HIS A 60 -6.40 11.05 18.39
C HIS A 60 -5.56 12.22 17.88
N ARG A 61 -4.82 12.03 16.76
CA ARG A 61 -3.90 13.06 16.26
C ARG A 61 -4.51 14.01 15.25
N ALA A 62 -5.55 13.61 14.52
CA ALA A 62 -6.13 14.38 13.43
C ALA A 62 -7.66 14.54 13.49
N GLY A 63 -8.32 14.02 14.52
CA GLY A 63 -9.78 14.08 14.63
C GLY A 63 -10.48 13.31 13.52
N VAL A 64 -9.89 12.20 13.07
CA VAL A 64 -10.53 11.33 12.07
C VAL A 64 -11.56 10.44 12.78
N HIS A 65 -12.83 10.65 12.49
CA HIS A 65 -13.93 9.79 12.96
C HIS A 65 -14.44 8.85 11.87
N GLU A 66 -14.41 9.30 10.62
CA GLU A 66 -14.86 8.52 9.46
C GLU A 66 -13.87 8.70 8.31
N VAL A 67 -13.54 7.59 7.64
CA VAL A 67 -12.66 7.55 6.48
C VAL A 67 -13.47 7.23 5.23
N SER A 68 -13.31 8.03 4.18
CA SER A 68 -14.03 7.79 2.91
C SER A 68 -13.40 6.69 2.07
N ARG A 69 -12.06 6.62 2.10
CA ARG A 69 -11.23 5.62 1.41
C ARG A 69 -9.95 5.39 2.20
N VAL A 70 -9.33 4.23 2.01
CA VAL A 70 -8.02 3.90 2.59
C VAL A 70 -7.04 3.63 1.46
N ALA A 71 -5.81 4.13 1.59
CA ALA A 71 -4.66 3.72 0.78
C ALA A 71 -3.56 3.12 1.66
N LEU A 72 -3.01 1.99 1.23
CA LEU A 72 -1.86 1.36 1.87
C LEU A 72 -0.62 1.46 0.97
N ILE A 73 0.45 2.02 1.52
CA ILE A 73 1.68 2.31 0.80
C ILE A 73 2.84 1.66 1.55
N GLY A 74 3.68 0.91 0.86
CA GLY A 74 4.88 0.31 1.43
C GLY A 74 6.08 0.52 0.52
N TYR A 75 7.21 0.91 1.10
CA TYR A 75 8.52 0.84 0.45
C TYR A 75 9.33 -0.31 1.02
N SER A 76 10.01 -1.09 0.18
CA SER A 76 10.91 -2.17 0.61
C SER A 76 10.21 -3.09 1.64
N ALA A 77 10.80 -3.33 2.82
CA ALA A 77 10.19 -4.12 3.88
C ALA A 77 8.83 -3.58 4.38
N GLY A 78 8.50 -2.30 4.16
CA GLY A 78 7.16 -1.74 4.39
C GLY A 78 6.05 -2.41 3.56
N CYS A 79 6.37 -3.01 2.40
CA CYS A 79 5.41 -3.84 1.66
C CYS A 79 4.99 -5.09 2.44
N GLN A 80 5.86 -5.60 3.33
CA GLN A 80 5.50 -6.72 4.21
C GLN A 80 4.45 -6.28 5.24
N ARG A 81 4.47 -5.00 5.64
CA ARG A 81 3.44 -4.43 6.51
C ARG A 81 2.10 -4.34 5.82
N VAL A 82 2.09 -3.87 4.56
CA VAL A 82 0.89 -3.86 3.71
C VAL A 82 0.32 -5.27 3.57
N ARG A 83 1.17 -6.28 3.31
CA ARG A 83 0.74 -7.68 3.27
C ARG A 83 0.13 -8.14 4.60
N ALA A 84 0.76 -7.85 5.74
CA ALA A 84 0.26 -8.26 7.04
C ALA A 84 -1.15 -7.71 7.31
N LEU A 85 -1.39 -6.43 6.98
CA LEU A 85 -2.73 -5.83 7.06
C LEU A 85 -3.73 -6.50 6.12
N CYS A 86 -3.35 -6.80 4.87
CA CYS A 86 -4.23 -7.51 3.93
C CYS A 86 -4.62 -8.89 4.44
N MET A 87 -3.64 -9.63 5.00
CA MET A 87 -3.83 -10.96 5.56
C MET A 87 -4.69 -10.93 6.83
N SER A 88 -4.66 -9.86 7.60
CA SER A 88 -5.57 -9.65 8.74
C SER A 88 -6.96 -9.17 8.34
N GLY A 89 -7.29 -9.17 7.04
CA GLY A 89 -8.61 -8.82 6.52
C GLY A 89 -8.80 -7.36 6.12
N VAL A 90 -7.77 -6.50 6.23
CA VAL A 90 -7.88 -5.10 5.78
C VAL A 90 -8.07 -5.06 4.26
N ARG A 91 -8.98 -4.21 3.80
CA ARG A 91 -9.24 -3.92 2.40
C ARG A 91 -9.13 -2.42 2.19
N ALA A 92 -8.26 -2.01 1.27
CA ALA A 92 -8.03 -0.62 0.91
C ALA A 92 -8.51 -0.36 -0.52
N SER A 93 -8.80 0.90 -0.82
CA SER A 93 -9.21 1.32 -2.16
C SER A 93 -8.00 1.42 -3.10
N ALA A 94 -6.81 1.65 -2.56
CA ALA A 94 -5.57 1.79 -3.32
C ALA A 94 -4.37 1.17 -2.59
N TYR A 95 -3.45 0.61 -3.38
CA TYR A 95 -2.21 0.00 -2.91
C TYR A 95 -1.03 0.52 -3.74
N LEU A 96 0.03 0.95 -3.06
CA LEU A 96 1.32 1.24 -3.68
C LEU A 96 2.41 0.37 -3.04
N LEU A 97 2.96 -0.56 -3.83
CA LEU A 97 4.02 -1.49 -3.42
C LEU A 97 5.33 -1.09 -4.11
N ALA A 98 6.13 -0.26 -3.46
CA ALA A 98 7.36 0.28 -4.03
C ALA A 98 8.56 -0.63 -3.71
N ASP A 99 9.03 -1.36 -4.72
CA ASP A 99 10.25 -2.16 -4.73
C ASP A 99 10.47 -3.01 -3.46
N GLY A 100 9.44 -3.76 -3.05
CA GLY A 100 9.46 -4.40 -1.73
C GLY A 100 8.65 -5.68 -1.58
N THR A 101 8.02 -6.17 -2.65
CA THR A 101 7.30 -7.44 -2.57
C THR A 101 8.30 -8.58 -2.36
N HIS A 102 8.23 -9.20 -1.19
CA HIS A 102 9.18 -10.21 -0.71
C HIS A 102 8.49 -11.59 -0.60
N ALA A 103 9.17 -12.67 -0.97
CA ALA A 103 8.77 -14.03 -0.64
C ALA A 103 10.01 -14.87 -0.29
N SER A 104 9.82 -15.95 0.47
CA SER A 104 10.90 -16.90 0.81
C SER A 104 11.52 -17.53 -0.43
N TRP A 105 12.62 -18.26 -0.25
CA TRP A 105 13.25 -19.06 -1.31
C TRP A 105 13.28 -20.54 -0.92
N PRO A 106 12.41 -21.40 -1.49
CA PRO A 106 11.36 -21.10 -2.47
C PRO A 106 10.18 -20.29 -1.89
N PRO A 107 9.40 -19.56 -2.72
CA PRO A 107 8.23 -18.81 -2.26
C PRO A 107 7.14 -19.70 -1.69
N ALA A 108 6.59 -19.34 -0.51
CA ALA A 108 5.40 -19.98 0.02
C ALA A 108 4.14 -19.42 -0.67
N GLU A 109 3.14 -20.26 -0.96
CA GLU A 109 1.97 -19.85 -1.75
C GLU A 109 1.22 -18.65 -1.13
N TRP A 110 1.06 -18.63 0.20
CA TRP A 110 0.38 -17.52 0.88
C TRP A 110 1.08 -16.16 0.67
N GLN A 111 2.39 -16.15 0.41
CA GLN A 111 3.16 -14.92 0.15
C GLN A 111 2.89 -14.35 -1.26
N ILE A 112 2.33 -15.16 -2.15
CA ILE A 112 1.97 -14.81 -3.53
C ILE A 112 0.46 -14.62 -3.67
N ALA A 113 -0.35 -15.48 -3.05
CA ALA A 113 -1.80 -15.51 -3.20
C ALA A 113 -2.48 -14.18 -2.86
N TRP A 114 -2.03 -13.48 -1.81
CA TRP A 114 -2.58 -12.17 -1.46
C TRP A 114 -2.37 -11.13 -2.58
N LEU A 115 -1.20 -11.15 -3.22
CA LEU A 115 -0.86 -10.24 -4.32
C LEU A 115 -1.66 -10.61 -5.57
N ARG A 116 -1.87 -11.91 -5.81
CA ARG A 116 -2.73 -12.39 -6.89
C ARG A 116 -4.18 -11.91 -6.73
N ALA A 117 -4.72 -11.99 -5.52
CA ALA A 117 -6.04 -11.46 -5.22
C ALA A 117 -6.13 -9.94 -5.49
N LEU A 118 -5.14 -9.16 -5.05
CA LEU A 118 -5.10 -7.72 -5.34
C LEU A 118 -4.98 -7.41 -6.83
N ALA A 119 -4.15 -8.17 -7.56
CA ALA A 119 -4.02 -8.01 -9.01
C ALA A 119 -5.35 -8.27 -9.75
N ASP A 120 -6.08 -9.30 -9.34
CA ASP A 120 -7.39 -9.61 -9.92
C ASP A 120 -8.45 -8.55 -9.60
N ASP A 121 -8.46 -8.03 -8.37
CA ASP A 121 -9.33 -6.92 -7.98
C ASP A 121 -9.02 -5.65 -8.78
N ALA A 122 -7.74 -5.36 -9.01
CA ALA A 122 -7.30 -4.21 -9.78
C ALA A 122 -7.64 -4.34 -11.28
N ARG A 123 -7.54 -5.54 -11.86
CA ARG A 123 -8.01 -5.80 -13.23
C ARG A 123 -9.50 -5.54 -13.39
N ARG A 124 -10.29 -5.91 -12.37
CA ARG A 124 -11.74 -5.67 -12.31
C ARG A 124 -12.11 -4.23 -11.96
N GLY A 125 -11.13 -3.36 -11.74
CA GLY A 125 -11.36 -1.95 -11.39
C GLY A 125 -11.92 -1.73 -9.98
N ARG A 126 -11.88 -2.74 -9.10
CA ARG A 126 -12.39 -2.64 -7.72
C ARG A 126 -11.46 -1.84 -6.81
N ILE A 127 -10.16 -1.91 -7.07
CA ILE A 127 -9.10 -1.21 -6.36
C ILE A 127 -8.08 -0.67 -7.37
N LEU A 128 -7.24 0.25 -6.92
CA LEU A 128 -5.99 0.59 -7.59
C LEU A 128 -4.85 -0.26 -7.02
N LEU A 129 -4.05 -0.90 -7.88
CA LEU A 129 -2.78 -1.51 -7.50
C LEU A 129 -1.66 -0.93 -8.37
N VAL A 130 -0.77 -0.17 -7.75
CA VAL A 130 0.48 0.28 -8.34
C VAL A 130 1.62 -0.48 -7.68
N ALA A 131 2.44 -1.15 -8.48
CA ALA A 131 3.66 -1.78 -8.00
C ALA A 131 4.86 -1.24 -8.78
N THR A 132 6.00 -1.15 -8.11
CA THR A 132 7.26 -0.81 -8.75
C THR A 132 8.30 -1.84 -8.39
N HIS A 133 9.29 -2.00 -9.27
CA HIS A 133 10.45 -2.79 -8.95
C HIS A 133 11.68 -2.27 -9.68
N THR A 134 12.83 -2.45 -9.05
CA THR A 134 14.11 -2.51 -9.73
C THR A 134 14.34 -3.91 -10.29
N PHE A 135 15.32 -4.06 -11.17
CA PHE A 135 15.75 -5.35 -11.71
C PHE A 135 16.81 -6.04 -10.84
N GLN A 136 16.89 -5.66 -9.56
CA GLN A 136 17.79 -6.29 -8.60
C GLN A 136 17.36 -7.73 -8.32
N THR A 137 18.28 -8.66 -8.51
CA THR A 137 18.05 -10.10 -8.35
C THR A 137 19.08 -10.79 -7.45
N TYR A 138 20.05 -10.05 -6.90
CA TYR A 138 21.10 -10.61 -6.04
C TYR A 138 20.56 -11.38 -4.82
N THR A 139 19.35 -11.03 -4.35
CA THR A 139 18.70 -11.64 -3.19
C THR A 139 18.45 -13.13 -3.35
N GLU A 140 18.37 -13.59 -4.60
CA GLU A 140 18.11 -14.98 -4.97
C GLU A 140 19.37 -15.85 -4.93
N GLU A 141 20.55 -15.21 -4.90
CA GLU A 141 21.86 -15.85 -4.89
C GLU A 141 22.58 -15.73 -3.54
N LEU A 142 21.90 -15.14 -2.54
CA LEU A 142 22.41 -15.13 -1.19
C LEU A 142 22.60 -16.57 -0.67
N PRO A 143 23.47 -16.79 0.33
CA PRO A 143 23.67 -18.11 0.92
C PRO A 143 22.36 -18.77 1.36
N LYS A 144 22.35 -20.12 1.38
CA LYS A 144 21.20 -20.91 1.83
C LYS A 144 20.74 -20.42 3.21
N GLY A 145 19.42 -20.23 3.37
CA GLY A 145 18.82 -19.66 4.59
C GLY A 145 18.77 -18.13 4.64
N ARG A 146 19.43 -17.44 3.69
CA ARG A 146 19.35 -15.98 3.51
C ARG A 146 18.75 -15.56 2.18
N ALA A 147 18.69 -16.47 1.21
CA ALA A 147 18.06 -16.22 -0.09
C ALA A 147 16.56 -15.96 0.04
N PHE A 148 16.08 -15.03 -0.77
CA PHE A 148 14.66 -14.71 -0.93
C PHE A 148 14.38 -14.25 -2.36
N ALA A 149 13.14 -14.46 -2.82
CA ALA A 149 12.74 -14.11 -4.17
C ALA A 149 12.82 -12.60 -4.39
N SER A 150 13.41 -12.18 -5.52
CA SER A 150 13.48 -10.77 -5.90
C SER A 150 12.08 -10.18 -6.10
N THR A 151 11.98 -8.85 -5.96
CA THR A 151 10.71 -8.14 -6.17
C THR A 151 10.12 -8.42 -7.54
N VAL A 152 10.94 -8.39 -8.61
CA VAL A 152 10.47 -8.71 -9.98
C VAL A 152 9.91 -10.13 -10.07
N ARG A 153 10.54 -11.12 -9.44
CA ARG A 153 10.02 -12.50 -9.42
C ARG A 153 8.70 -12.60 -8.68
N VAL A 154 8.59 -11.99 -7.50
CA VAL A 154 7.35 -11.99 -6.72
C VAL A 154 6.22 -11.30 -7.48
N LEU A 155 6.50 -10.17 -8.15
CA LEU A 155 5.52 -9.48 -8.99
C LEU A 155 5.12 -10.33 -10.20
N ARG A 156 6.04 -11.02 -10.88
CA ARG A 156 5.68 -11.97 -11.96
C ARG A 156 4.74 -13.07 -11.46
N MET A 157 5.04 -13.67 -10.31
CA MET A 157 4.21 -14.75 -9.75
C MET A 157 2.85 -14.26 -9.25
N GLY A 158 2.81 -13.10 -8.59
CA GLY A 158 1.58 -12.54 -8.03
C GLY A 158 0.68 -11.92 -9.09
N THR A 159 1.26 -11.24 -10.08
CA THR A 159 0.47 -10.58 -11.13
C THR A 159 0.28 -11.47 -12.36
N GLY A 160 1.15 -12.44 -12.65
CA GLY A 160 1.14 -13.17 -13.91
C GLY A 160 1.63 -12.35 -15.12
N LEU A 161 2.13 -11.13 -14.90
CA LEU A 161 2.74 -10.32 -15.95
C LEU A 161 4.17 -10.80 -16.23
N PRO A 162 4.64 -10.78 -17.49
CA PRO A 162 5.98 -11.27 -17.83
C PRO A 162 7.11 -10.36 -17.30
N LEU A 163 6.89 -9.03 -17.28
CA LEU A 163 7.85 -8.04 -16.75
C LEU A 163 9.29 -8.22 -17.27
N GLU A 164 9.46 -8.43 -18.58
CA GLU A 164 10.77 -8.72 -19.20
C GLU A 164 11.58 -7.46 -19.51
N ARG A 165 10.89 -6.33 -19.69
CA ARG A 165 11.51 -5.05 -20.04
C ARG A 165 11.64 -4.15 -18.82
N ALA A 166 12.71 -3.38 -18.78
CA ALA A 166 12.96 -2.32 -17.81
C ALA A 166 13.47 -1.07 -18.54
N GLY A 167 13.30 0.09 -17.93
CA GLY A 167 13.84 1.35 -18.45
C GLY A 167 14.55 2.15 -17.35
N PRO A 168 15.30 3.20 -17.71
CA PRO A 168 15.95 4.07 -16.73
C PRO A 168 14.93 4.75 -15.82
N LEU A 169 15.40 5.36 -14.74
CA LEU A 169 14.58 6.01 -13.73
C LEU A 169 13.62 7.06 -14.31
N GLU A 170 14.07 7.81 -15.32
CA GLU A 170 13.29 8.85 -16.00
C GLU A 170 12.26 8.29 -16.98
N ARG A 171 12.45 7.05 -17.45
CA ARG A 171 11.60 6.40 -18.45
C ARG A 171 11.50 4.89 -18.20
N PRO A 172 10.82 4.46 -17.11
CA PRO A 172 10.62 3.05 -16.80
C PRO A 172 9.80 2.36 -17.89
N ALA A 173 9.93 1.04 -17.98
CA ALA A 173 8.94 0.26 -18.71
C ALA A 173 7.65 0.18 -17.89
N ILE A 174 6.50 0.37 -18.52
CA ILE A 174 5.19 0.40 -17.85
C ILE A 174 4.36 -0.75 -18.40
N THR A 175 3.90 -1.63 -17.53
CA THR A 175 2.93 -2.69 -17.85
C THR A 175 1.62 -2.42 -17.14
N ARG A 176 0.49 -2.46 -17.84
CA ARG A 176 -0.83 -2.12 -17.29
C ARG A 176 -1.92 -3.10 -17.73
N GLN A 177 -2.80 -3.46 -16.80
CA GLN A 177 -4.07 -4.15 -17.08
C GLN A 177 -5.19 -3.58 -16.20
N GLY A 178 -6.11 -2.78 -16.76
CA GLY A 178 -7.15 -2.11 -15.96
C GLY A 178 -6.57 -1.10 -14.97
N ALA A 179 -6.82 -1.29 -13.67
CA ALA A 179 -6.24 -0.51 -12.58
C ALA A 179 -5.01 -1.17 -11.92
N LEU A 180 -4.47 -2.23 -12.54
CA LEU A 180 -3.15 -2.79 -12.21
C LEU A 180 -2.07 -2.10 -13.03
N TRP A 181 -1.09 -1.50 -12.35
CA TRP A 181 0.07 -0.85 -12.94
C TRP A 181 1.35 -1.42 -12.35
N VAL A 182 2.30 -1.77 -13.22
CA VAL A 182 3.66 -2.18 -12.81
C VAL A 182 4.69 -1.33 -13.54
N TYR A 183 5.54 -0.66 -12.77
CA TYR A 183 6.67 0.14 -13.25
C TYR A 183 7.98 -0.63 -13.05
N SER A 184 8.67 -0.90 -14.15
CA SER A 184 9.87 -1.72 -14.21
C SER A 184 11.09 -0.85 -14.49
N TYR A 185 11.95 -0.71 -13.48
CA TYR A 185 13.15 0.11 -13.51
C TYR A 185 14.39 -0.76 -13.74
N ALA A 186 15.22 -0.37 -14.71
CA ALA A 186 16.52 -0.98 -14.94
C ALA A 186 17.44 -0.69 -13.75
N SER A 187 18.23 -1.67 -13.37
CA SER A 187 19.24 -1.56 -12.32
C SER A 187 20.33 -2.60 -12.54
N ALA A 188 21.45 -2.45 -11.84
CA ALA A 188 22.36 -3.58 -11.69
C ALA A 188 21.70 -4.69 -10.84
N LYS A 189 22.35 -5.85 -10.81
CA LYS A 189 21.90 -7.03 -10.05
C LYS A 189 21.77 -6.77 -8.54
N ALA A 190 22.71 -5.99 -7.99
CA ALA A 190 22.67 -5.42 -6.65
C ALA A 190 22.92 -3.91 -6.80
N ASP A 191 21.95 -3.09 -6.42
CA ASP A 191 21.92 -1.67 -6.74
C ASP A 191 21.16 -0.89 -5.66
N ALA A 192 21.86 -0.60 -4.56
CA ALA A 192 21.30 0.13 -3.43
C ALA A 192 20.83 1.55 -3.82
N THR A 193 21.48 2.17 -4.80
CA THR A 193 21.12 3.51 -5.27
C THR A 193 19.79 3.46 -6.05
N ALA A 194 19.62 2.50 -6.95
CA ALA A 194 18.35 2.31 -7.65
C ALA A 194 17.22 1.96 -6.65
N HIS A 195 17.50 1.13 -5.64
CA HIS A 195 16.54 0.84 -4.56
C HIS A 195 16.12 2.11 -3.81
N ALA A 196 17.10 2.90 -3.35
CA ALA A 196 16.84 4.13 -2.60
C ALA A 196 16.07 5.18 -3.43
N ALA A 197 16.28 5.21 -4.75
CA ALA A 197 15.51 6.05 -5.66
C ALA A 197 14.01 5.66 -5.71
N GLN A 198 13.67 4.40 -5.43
CA GLN A 198 12.28 3.96 -5.35
C GLN A 198 11.54 4.66 -4.21
N CYS A 199 12.20 4.89 -3.08
CA CYS A 199 11.63 5.66 -1.98
C CYS A 199 11.66 7.17 -2.29
N SER A 200 12.83 7.72 -2.59
CA SER A 200 13.03 9.17 -2.62
C SER A 200 12.45 9.89 -3.84
N ARG A 201 12.24 9.18 -4.96
CA ARG A 201 11.73 9.73 -6.22
C ARG A 201 10.45 9.03 -6.68
N VAL A 202 10.48 7.70 -6.84
CA VAL A 202 9.39 6.97 -7.49
C VAL A 202 8.13 6.93 -6.64
N LEU A 203 8.23 6.61 -5.34
CA LEU A 203 7.07 6.50 -4.46
C LEU A 203 6.25 7.81 -4.44
N PRO A 204 6.83 9.00 -4.20
CA PRO A 204 6.09 10.26 -4.29
C PRO A 204 5.48 10.51 -5.67
N GLU A 205 6.18 10.18 -6.76
CA GLU A 205 5.66 10.31 -8.11
C GLU A 205 4.45 9.40 -8.33
N MET A 206 4.49 8.15 -7.87
CA MET A 206 3.38 7.20 -7.98
C MET A 206 2.19 7.62 -7.11
N CYS A 207 2.45 8.19 -5.93
CA CYS A 207 1.41 8.81 -5.11
C CYS A 207 0.68 9.91 -5.89
N ALA A 208 1.42 10.86 -6.46
CA ALA A 208 0.85 12.00 -7.17
C ALA A 208 0.14 11.59 -8.47
N ARG A 209 0.72 10.65 -9.21
CA ARG A 209 0.20 10.22 -10.52
C ARG A 209 -1.03 9.33 -10.42
N HIS A 210 -1.13 8.50 -9.40
CA HIS A 210 -2.14 7.44 -9.33
C HIS A 210 -2.96 7.47 -8.05
N VAL A 211 -2.29 7.42 -6.89
CA VAL A 211 -2.99 7.20 -5.61
C VAL A 211 -3.81 8.43 -5.23
N GLY A 212 -3.25 9.64 -5.29
CA GLY A 212 -3.95 10.89 -5.02
C GLY A 212 -5.22 11.02 -5.87
N PRO A 213 -5.11 11.00 -7.22
CA PRO A 213 -6.27 11.07 -8.10
C PRO A 213 -7.33 9.98 -7.80
N TRP A 214 -6.91 8.77 -7.45
CA TRP A 214 -7.85 7.69 -7.11
C TRP A 214 -8.61 7.93 -5.80
N LEU A 215 -8.00 8.62 -4.84
CA LEU A 215 -8.64 8.97 -3.58
C LEU A 215 -9.58 10.18 -3.70
N ASP A 216 -9.31 11.07 -4.65
CA ASP A 216 -10.09 12.30 -4.86
C ASP A 216 -11.41 12.08 -5.59
N VAL A 217 -11.56 10.98 -6.33
CA VAL A 217 -12.86 10.63 -6.95
C VAL A 217 -13.91 10.49 -5.84
N GLU A 218 -14.93 11.35 -5.87
CA GLU A 218 -16.07 11.24 -4.96
C GLU A 218 -16.58 9.80 -4.99
N ALA A 219 -16.64 9.16 -3.81
CA ALA A 219 -17.34 7.89 -3.70
C ALA A 219 -18.78 8.14 -4.18
N PRO A 220 -19.38 7.26 -5.01
CA PRO A 220 -20.78 7.38 -5.35
C PRO A 220 -21.56 7.55 -4.05
N ARG A 221 -22.28 8.67 -3.90
CA ARG A 221 -23.12 8.91 -2.74
C ARG A 221 -24.04 7.69 -2.65
N ARG A 222 -23.85 6.85 -1.63
CA ARG A 222 -24.87 5.89 -1.23
C ARG A 222 -26.11 6.73 -1.01
N THR A 223 -27.10 6.63 -1.91
CA THR A 223 -28.42 7.19 -1.71
C THR A 223 -28.89 6.70 -0.36
N GLN A 224 -28.91 7.61 0.62
CA GLN A 224 -29.45 7.39 1.94
C GLN A 224 -30.93 7.10 1.77
N GLN A 225 -31.28 5.82 1.68
CA GLN A 225 -32.60 5.35 2.08
C GLN A 225 -32.41 4.44 3.28
N GLY A 226 -32.90 4.90 4.43
CA GLY A 226 -33.25 4.05 5.56
C GLY A 226 -32.32 4.09 6.77
N ARG A 227 -32.63 5.00 7.70
CA ARG A 227 -32.57 4.88 9.17
C ARG A 227 -31.21 4.62 9.86
N GLY A 228 -30.83 5.59 10.70
CA GLY A 228 -30.02 5.37 11.90
C GLY A 228 -28.61 5.96 11.85
N SER A 229 -28.47 7.24 12.21
CA SER A 229 -27.16 7.83 12.54
C SER A 229 -26.65 7.21 13.85
N VAL A 230 -25.60 6.40 13.77
CA VAL A 230 -24.85 5.97 14.96
C VAL A 230 -23.60 6.83 15.03
N GLY A 231 -23.60 7.81 15.93
CA GLY A 231 -22.43 8.61 16.25
C GLY A 231 -21.35 7.74 16.87
N LEU A 232 -20.12 7.89 16.39
CA LEU A 232 -18.93 7.26 16.97
C LEU A 232 -18.55 7.98 18.27
N GLY A 233 -19.28 7.65 19.34
CA GLY A 233 -18.88 7.87 20.71
C GLY A 233 -18.63 6.53 21.38
N LEU A 234 -17.36 6.25 21.70
CA LEU A 234 -16.80 5.33 22.74
C LEU A 234 -17.41 3.93 23.02
N LEU A 235 -18.44 3.47 22.31
CA LEU A 235 -19.11 2.18 22.49
C LEU A 235 -19.06 1.29 21.22
N GLY A 236 -18.53 1.80 20.11
CA GLY A 236 -18.51 1.11 18.82
C GLY A 236 -17.38 0.08 18.61
N ILE A 237 -16.36 0.05 19.48
CA ILE A 237 -15.20 -0.83 19.34
C ILE A 237 -15.50 -2.26 19.86
N ALA A 238 -16.53 -2.45 20.68
CA ALA A 238 -16.88 -3.77 21.23
C ALA A 238 -17.86 -4.60 20.37
N ALA A 239 -18.59 -4.01 19.41
CA ALA A 239 -19.80 -4.64 18.85
C ALA A 239 -19.65 -5.33 17.47
N LYS A 240 -18.43 -5.48 16.93
CA LYS A 240 -18.17 -6.33 15.74
C LYS A 240 -17.16 -7.46 15.98
N LEU A 241 -17.06 -7.87 17.25
CA LEU A 241 -16.37 -9.08 17.71
C LEU A 241 -17.28 -10.31 17.81
N LEU A 242 -18.53 -10.26 17.33
CA LEU A 242 -19.48 -11.37 17.45
C LEU A 242 -20.28 -11.59 16.15
N PHE A 243 -20.33 -12.86 15.73
CA PHE A 243 -21.10 -13.49 14.65
C PHE A 243 -20.51 -13.33 13.22
N GLN A 244 -20.09 -14.39 12.51
CA GLN A 244 -20.66 -15.74 12.46
C GLN A 244 -19.59 -16.83 12.19
N ARG A 245 -19.44 -17.75 13.13
CA ARG A 245 -19.52 -19.19 12.81
C ARG A 245 -21.01 -19.52 12.63
N PRO A 246 -21.32 -20.49 11.77
CA PRO A 246 -22.16 -21.59 12.23
C PRO A 246 -21.54 -22.95 11.93
N GLU A 247 -21.84 -23.86 12.85
CA GLU A 247 -21.51 -25.28 12.88
C GLU A 247 -22.06 -26.05 11.67
N ARG A 248 -21.27 -26.98 11.14
CA ARG A 248 -21.40 -28.43 11.41
C ARG A 248 -20.01 -29.06 11.39
#